data_AF-A0A355D9F8-F1
#
_entry.id   AF-A0A355D9F8-F1
#
_cell.length_a   1.000
_cell.length_b   1.000
_cell.length_c   1.000
_cell.angle_alpha   90.00
_cell.angle_beta   90.00
_cell.angle_gamma   90.00
#
_symmetry.space_group_name_H-M   'P 1'
#
loop_
_entity.id
_entity.type
_entity.pdbx_description
1 polymer ?
#
loop_
_entity_poly.entity_id
_entity_poly.type
_entity_poly.pdbx_seq_one_letter_code
_entity_poly.pdbx_strand_id
1 'polypeptide(L)' 'MFNKADRKLSRERRHLRVRKKIHGTAERPRLAVFRSEKNIYAQIIDDVAGRTLVAASSWSASGWRPGPALRR' A
#
# COMPACT_ATOMS: atom_id res chain seq x y z
N MET A 1 22.95 -9.28 -27.09
CA MET A 1 22.12 -9.70 -25.94
C MET A 1 21.42 -8.47 -25.38
N PHE A 2 20.08 -8.43 -25.36
CA PHE A 2 19.35 -7.29 -24.79
C PHE A 2 19.35 -7.39 -23.27
N ASN A 3 19.92 -6.38 -22.61
CA ASN A 3 19.94 -6.32 -21.16
C ASN A 3 18.55 -5.88 -20.65
N LYS A 4 17.90 -6.71 -19.84
CA LYS A 4 16.55 -6.43 -19.35
C LYS A 4 16.64 -5.37 -18.26
N ALA A 5 16.05 -4.21 -18.49
CA ALA A 5 16.02 -3.14 -17.50
C ALA A 5 15.41 -3.61 -16.17
N ASP A 6 16.04 -3.24 -15.06
CA ASP A 6 15.57 -3.62 -13.73
C ASP A 6 14.19 -3.01 -13.45
N ARG A 7 13.19 -3.89 -13.31
CA ARG A 7 11.80 -3.53 -13.00
C ARG A 7 11.67 -2.88 -11.63
N LYS A 8 12.58 -3.13 -10.69
CA LYS A 8 12.61 -2.49 -9.37
C LYS A 8 12.97 -1.01 -9.52
N LEU A 9 14.10 -0.71 -10.15
CA LEU A 9 14.56 0.67 -10.38
C LEU A 9 13.55 1.51 -11.17
N SER A 10 12.92 0.93 -12.19
CA SER A 10 11.88 1.63 -12.97
C SER A 10 10.65 1.98 -12.11
N ARG A 11 10.24 1.09 -11.20
CA ARG A 11 9.15 1.35 -10.26
C ARG A 11 9.50 2.43 -9.24
N GLU A 12 10.69 2.37 -8.65
CA GLU A 12 11.16 3.37 -7.68
C GLU A 12 11.18 4.77 -8.29
N ARG A 13 11.72 4.92 -9.51
CA ARG A 13 11.70 6.20 -10.24
C ARG A 13 10.28 6.74 -10.45
N ARG A 14 9.33 5.87 -10.81
CA ARG A 14 7.93 6.27 -10.96
C ARG A 14 7.31 6.68 -9.62
N HIS A 15 7.54 5.90 -8.56
CA HIS A 15 7.04 6.22 -7.23
C HIS A 15 7.58 7.55 -6.72
N LEU A 16 8.86 7.84 -6.90
CA LEU A 16 9.45 9.13 -6.55
C LEU A 16 8.79 10.28 -7.31
N ARG A 17 8.58 10.12 -8.62
CA ARG A 17 7.91 11.15 -9.43
C ARG A 17 6.47 11.40 -8.98
N VAL A 18 5.72 10.35 -8.63
CA VAL A 18 4.33 10.47 -8.14
C VAL A 18 4.31 11.12 -6.75
N ARG A 19 5.22 10.72 -5.86
CA ARG A 19 5.36 11.28 -4.50
C ARG A 19 5.81 12.74 -4.47
N LYS A 20 6.30 13.30 -5.58
CA LYS A 20 6.54 14.76 -5.69
C LYS A 20 5.25 15.58 -5.79
N LYS A 21 4.12 14.96 -6.14
CA LYS A 21 2.82 15.63 -6.27
C LYS A 21 1.81 15.13 -5.24
N ILE A 22 1.88 13.85 -4.90
CA ILE A 22 0.96 13.19 -3.97
C ILE A 22 1.65 13.06 -2.62
N HIS A 23 1.13 13.80 -1.64
CA HIS A 23 1.55 13.78 -0.23
C HIS A 23 0.33 13.41 0.62
N GLY A 24 0.53 12.57 1.63
CA GLY A 24 -0.53 12.20 2.57
C GLY A 24 -0.53 13.11 3.80
N THR A 25 -1.66 13.74 4.11
CA THR A 25 -1.88 14.45 5.37
C THR A 25 -2.82 13.64 6.28
N ALA A 26 -3.00 14.03 7.54
CA ALA A 26 -3.93 13.36 8.45
C ALA A 26 -5.37 13.31 7.90
N GLU A 27 -5.83 14.37 7.23
CA GLU A 27 -7.16 14.43 6.62
C GLU A 27 -7.26 13.64 5.30
N ARG A 28 -6.16 13.58 4.55
CA ARG A 28 -6.05 12.87 3.27
C ARG A 28 -4.78 12.03 3.25
N PRO A 29 -4.76 10.88 3.94
CA PRO A 29 -3.59 10.04 3.98
C PRO A 29 -3.34 9.40 2.62
N ARG A 30 -2.07 9.13 2.31
CA ARG A 30 -1.69 8.54 1.01
C ARG A 30 -1.88 7.02 1.04
N LEU A 31 -2.32 6.47 -0.08
CA LEU A 31 -2.34 5.02 -0.31
C LEU A 31 -1.05 4.58 -1.00
N ALA A 32 -0.28 3.72 -0.33
CA ALA A 32 0.91 3.09 -0.87
C ALA A 32 0.63 1.63 -1.22
N VAL A 33 0.76 1.26 -2.51
CA VAL A 33 0.54 -0.11 -2.99
C VAL A 33 1.85 -0.71 -3.49
N PHE A 34 2.17 -1.91 -3.01
CA PHE A 34 3.24 -2.75 -3.52
C PHE A 34 2.65 -4.01 -4.16
N ARG A 35 3.01 -4.25 -5.42
CA ARG A 35 2.60 -5.45 -6.17
C ARG A 35 3.81 -6.32 -6.47
N SER A 36 3.73 -7.57 -6.04
CA SER A 36 4.59 -8.67 -6.47
C SER A 36 3.85 -9.54 -7.49
N GLU A 37 4.51 -10.58 -7.99
CA GLU A 37 3.89 -11.53 -8.92
C GLU A 37 2.79 -12.37 -8.26
N LYS A 38 2.93 -12.65 -6.96
CA LYS A 38 2.02 -13.54 -6.21
C LYS A 38 1.03 -12.79 -5.32
N ASN A 39 1.42 -11.62 -4.81
CA ASN A 39 0.67 -10.91 -3.77
C ASN A 39 0.67 -9.39 -3.98
N ILE A 40 -0.35 -8.74 -3.43
CA ILE A 40 -0.54 -7.29 -3.38
C ILE A 40 -0.61 -6.86 -1.92
N TYR A 41 0.08 -5.77 -1.60
CA TYR A 41 0.10 -5.15 -0.28
C TYR A 41 -0.29 -3.68 -0.44
N ALA A 42 -1.13 -3.18 0.46
CA ALA A 42 -1.61 -1.81 0.47
C ALA A 42 -1.50 -1.24 1.89
N GLN A 43 -1.10 0.03 1.99
CA GLN A 43 -0.94 0.74 3.26
C GLN A 43 -1.47 2.16 3.13
N ILE A 44 -2.17 2.63 4.16
CA ILE A 44 -2.61 4.03 4.29
C ILE A 44 -1.63 4.71 5.23
N ILE A 45 -0.94 5.75 4.75
CA ILE A 45 0.16 6.41 5.46
C ILE A 45 -0.12 7.91 5.58
N ASP A 46 0.08 8.45 6.78
CA ASP A 46 0.20 9.88 7.02
C ASP A 46 1.69 10.28 6.91
N ASP A 47 2.03 11.15 5.97
CA ASP A 47 3.41 11.58 5.74
C ASP A 47 3.87 12.65 6.73
N VAL A 48 2.94 13.39 7.35
CA VAL A 48 3.27 14.42 8.34
C VAL A 48 3.71 13.77 9.64
N ALA A 49 2.93 12.80 10.12
CA ALA A 49 3.26 12.02 11.31
C ALA A 49 4.22 10.86 11.03
N GLY A 50 4.47 10.53 9.75
CA GLY A 50 5.28 9.39 9.34
C GLY A 50 4.70 8.03 9.76
N ARG A 51 3.38 7.95 10.00
CA ARG A 51 2.72 6.79 10.60
C ARG A 51 1.84 6.07 9.58
N THR A 52 1.90 4.74 9.59
CA THR A 52 0.95 3.91 8.85
C THR A 52 -0.30 3.72 9.69
N LEU A 53 -1.45 4.12 9.15
CA LEU A 53 -2.74 4.05 9.83
C LEU A 53 -3.34 2.63 9.71
N VAL A 54 -3.33 2.09 8.49
CA VAL A 54 -3.90 0.77 8.18
C VAL A 54 -3.04 0.07 7.13
N ALA A 55 -2.94 -1.25 7.24
CA ALA A 55 -2.32 -2.10 6.24
C ALA A 55 -3.25 -3.26 5.85
N ALA A 56 -3.23 -3.64 4.57
CA ALA A 56 -3.97 -4.76 4.03
C ALA A 56 -3.09 -5.54 3.02
N SER A 57 -3.29 -6.85 2.94
CA SER A 57 -2.55 -7.72 2.03
C SER A 57 -3.45 -8.80 1.43
N SER A 58 -3.19 -9.17 0.17
CA SER A 58 -3.89 -10.27 -0.50
C SER A 58 -3.49 -11.64 0.05
N TRP A 59 -2.35 -11.75 0.72
CA TRP A 59 -1.95 -12.97 1.38
C TRP A 59 -2.82 -13.13 2.64
N SER A 60 -3.80 -14.04 2.54
CA SER A 60 -4.61 -14.62 3.62
C SER A 60 -4.39 -14.01 5.02
N ALA A 61 -5.25 -13.06 5.39
CA ALA A 61 -5.81 -13.05 6.74
C ALA A 61 -7.08 -13.89 6.67
N SER A 62 -6.95 -15.20 6.89
CA SER A 62 -8.10 -16.09 6.98
C SER A 62 -9.02 -15.58 8.10
N GLY A 63 -10.21 -15.10 7.71
CA GLY A 63 -11.36 -14.91 8.58
C GLY A 63 -11.56 -13.51 9.14
N TRP A 64 -12.05 -12.56 8.32
CA TRP A 64 -13.04 -11.62 8.87
C TRP A 64 -14.28 -12.45 9.19
N ARG A 65 -14.44 -12.86 10.45
CA ARG A 65 -15.72 -13.30 10.99
C ARG A 65 -16.38 -12.06 11.57
N PRO A 66 -17.44 -11.50 10.95
CA PRO A 66 -18.33 -10.66 11.73
C PRO A 66 -18.91 -11.60 12.79
N GLY A 67 -18.55 -11.40 14.06
CA GLY A 67 -19.26 -12.06 15.15
C GLY A 67 -20.77 -11.85 14.95
N PRO A 68 -21.63 -12.84 15.23
CA PRO A 68 -23.05 -12.69 14.99
C PRO A 68 -23.53 -11.48 15.80
N ALA A 69 -24.02 -10.47 15.09
CA ALA A 69 -24.83 -9.43 15.69
C ALA A 69 -26.14 -10.08 16.17
N LEU A 70 -26.12 -10.60 17.40
CA LEU A 70 -27.28 -11.02 18.17
C LEU A 70 -26.96 -10.76 19.64
N ARG A 71 -27.77 -10.10 20.46
CA ARG A 71 -28.97 -9.25 20.31
C ARG A 71 -29.19 -8.80 21.76
N ARG A 72 -29.28 -7.48 21.98
CA ARG A 72 -29.60 -6.83 23.27
C ARG A 72 -28.55 -6.94 24.36
#